data_AF-A0AA95L2B4-F1
#
_entry.id   AF-A0AA95L2B4-F1
#
_cell.length_a   1.000
_cell.length_b   1.000
_cell.length_c   1.000
_cell.angle_alpha   90.00
_cell.angle_beta   90.00
_cell.angle_gamma   90.00
#
_symmetry.space_group_name_H-M   'P 1'
#
loop_
_entity.id
_entity.type
_entity.pdbx_description
1 polymer ?
#
loop_
_entity_poly.entity_id
_entity_poly.type
_entity_poly.pdbx_seq_one_letter_code
_entity_poly.pdbx_strand_id
1 'polypeptide(L)'
;MRWDEVKERFPNEWVVLEATKAYSKEGQRFIEEMTVIDSFEDSTKALKRYSELHQEDPHREYCFFHTSRSEVVARERYVGIRTWIPL
;
A
#
# COMPACT_ATOMS: atom_id res chain seq x y z
N MET A 1 2.31 -11.41 -5.36
CA MET A 1 3.30 -11.02 -6.38
C MET A 1 4.32 -10.08 -5.74
N ARG A 2 5.56 -10.05 -6.25
CA ARG A 2 6.61 -9.13 -5.79
C ARG A 2 6.48 -7.76 -6.48
N TRP A 3 7.09 -6.73 -5.92
CA TRP A 3 7.02 -5.37 -6.47
C TRP A 3 7.54 -5.26 -7.91
N ASP A 4 8.58 -6.01 -8.27
CA ASP A 4 9.10 -6.02 -9.64
C ASP A 4 8.05 -6.50 -10.65
N GLU A 5 7.29 -7.54 -10.32
CA GLU A 5 6.18 -8.02 -11.15
C GLU A 5 5.06 -6.99 -11.26
N VAL A 6 4.80 -6.23 -10.19
CA VAL A 6 3.80 -5.15 -10.22
C VAL A 6 4.22 -4.04 -11.19
N LYS A 7 5.50 -3.64 -11.16
CA LYS A 7 6.03 -2.62 -12.08
C LYS A 7 5.93 -3.04 -13.54
N GLU A 8 6.17 -4.31 -13.84
CA GLU A 8 6.05 -4.84 -15.20
C GLU A 8 4.60 -4.87 -15.71
N ARG A 9 3.65 -5.18 -14.82
CA ARG A 9 2.23 -5.30 -15.17
C ARG A 9 1.48 -3.97 -15.22
N PHE A 10 1.90 -3.00 -14.41
CA PHE A 10 1.24 -1.70 -14.21
C PHE A 10 2.25 -0.54 -14.37
N PRO A 11 2.89 -0.38 -15.54
CA PRO A 11 3.94 0.61 -15.72
C PRO A 11 3.41 2.04 -15.69
N ASN A 12 4.04 2.91 -14.89
CA ASN A 12 3.67 4.33 -14.72
C ASN A 12 2.25 4.57 -14.19
N GLU A 13 1.81 3.71 -13.28
CA GLU A 13 0.49 3.80 -12.66
C GLU A 13 0.60 3.90 -11.14
N TRP A 14 -0.46 4.41 -10.52
CA TRP A 14 -0.74 4.26 -9.11
C TRP A 14 -1.47 2.94 -8.87
N VAL A 15 -0.89 2.06 -8.07
CA VAL A 15 -1.49 0.80 -7.66
C VAL A 15 -1.96 0.88 -6.22
N VAL A 16 -3.17 0.41 -5.97
CA VAL A 16 -3.70 0.13 -4.63
C VAL A 16 -3.53 -1.36 -4.38
N LEU A 17 -2.93 -1.71 -3.25
CA LEU A 17 -2.56 -3.08 -2.94
C LEU A 17 -2.79 -3.40 -1.48
N GLU A 18 -2.89 -4.70 -1.20
CA GLU A 18 -2.77 -5.25 0.15
C GLU A 18 -1.39 -5.88 0.30
N ALA A 19 -0.70 -5.57 1.39
CA ALA A 19 0.50 -6.29 1.79
C ALA A 19 0.12 -7.66 2.36
N THR A 20 0.50 -8.74 1.66
CA THR A 20 0.26 -10.11 2.12
C THR A 20 1.45 -10.68 2.90
N LYS A 21 2.64 -10.12 2.69
CA LYS A 21 3.85 -10.43 3.47
C LYS A 21 4.69 -9.18 3.62
N ALA A 22 4.98 -8.81 4.86
CA ALA A 22 5.81 -7.67 5.20
C ALA A 22 6.57 -7.90 6.52
N TYR A 23 7.75 -7.28 6.63
CA TYR A 23 8.54 -7.28 7.86
C TYR A 23 8.87 -5.86 8.29
N SER A 24 9.08 -5.68 9.59
CA SER A 24 9.50 -4.41 10.15
C SER A 24 10.99 -4.42 10.47
N LYS A 25 11.70 -3.35 10.12
CA LYS A 25 13.10 -3.11 10.48
C LYS A 25 13.32 -1.61 10.64
N GLU A 26 13.92 -1.20 11.75
CA GLU A 26 14.34 0.20 11.99
C GLU A 26 13.21 1.26 11.83
N GLY A 27 11.99 0.95 12.27
CA GLY A 27 10.86 1.90 12.14
C GLY A 27 10.18 1.90 10.76
N GLN A 28 10.65 1.03 9.86
CA GLN A 28 10.17 0.90 8.49
C GLN A 28 9.53 -0.47 8.28
N ARG A 29 8.45 -0.48 7.50
CA ARG A 29 7.70 -1.65 7.08
C ARG A 29 8.04 -1.94 5.61
N PHE A 30 8.70 -3.06 5.38
CA PHE A 30 9.11 -3.53 4.06
C PHE A 30 8.10 -4.54 3.54
N ILE A 31 7.51 -4.28 2.38
CA ILE A 31 6.52 -5.17 1.76
C ILE A 31 7.25 -6.12 0.81
N GLU A 32 7.22 -7.43 1.13
CA GLU A 32 7.84 -8.47 0.32
C GLU A 32 6.88 -9.00 -0.76
N GLU A 33 5.62 -9.20 -0.37
CA GLU A 33 4.57 -9.73 -1.24
C GLU A 33 3.28 -8.95 -1.07
N MET A 34 2.59 -8.79 -2.19
CA MET A 34 1.36 -8.03 -2.26
C MET A 34 0.34 -8.63 -3.24
N THR A 35 -0.91 -8.21 -3.05
CA THR A 35 -2.00 -8.39 -4.01
C THR A 35 -2.42 -7.01 -4.50
N VAL A 36 -2.33 -6.76 -5.81
CA VAL A 36 -2.86 -5.54 -6.42
C VAL A 36 -4.39 -5.65 -6.47
N ILE A 37 -5.07 -4.65 -5.91
CA ILE A 37 -6.53 -4.58 -5.85
C ILE A 37 -7.05 -3.77 -7.03
N ASP A 38 -6.46 -2.59 -7.26
CA ASP A 38 -6.85 -1.66 -8.33
C ASP A 38 -5.62 -0.87 -8.83
N SER A 39 -5.73 -0.28 -10.01
CA SER A 39 -4.71 0.57 -10.62
C SER A 39 -5.33 1.80 -11.28
N PHE A 40 -4.60 2.91 -11.28
CA PHE A 40 -5.07 4.21 -11.73
C PHE A 40 -3.92 5.04 -12.32
N GLU A 41 -4.19 5.81 -13.36
CA GLU A 41 -3.25 6.85 -13.83
C GLU A 41 -3.21 8.06 -12.86
N ASP A 42 -4.26 8.25 -12.06
CA ASP A 42 -4.47 9.43 -11.20
C ASP A 42 -4.30 9.08 -9.70
N SER A 43 -3.46 9.85 -9.00
CA SER A 43 -3.14 9.65 -7.59
C SER A 43 -4.33 9.89 -6.66
N THR A 44 -5.24 10.80 -7.01
CA THR A 44 -6.44 11.13 -6.24
C THR A 44 -7.43 9.97 -6.29
N LYS A 45 -7.57 9.31 -7.44
CA LYS A 45 -8.39 8.09 -7.57
C LYS A 45 -7.82 6.94 -6.74
N ALA A 46 -6.50 6.73 -6.79
CA ALA A 46 -5.84 5.71 -5.97
C ALA A 46 -6.00 5.97 -4.47
N LEU A 47 -5.81 7.22 -4.03
CA LEU A 47 -6.00 7.62 -2.63
C LEU A 47 -7.45 7.44 -2.18
N LYS A 48 -8.41 7.81 -3.03
CA LYS A 48 -9.83 7.61 -2.76
C LYS A 48 -10.14 6.12 -2.55
N ARG A 49 -9.68 5.26 -3.48
CA ARG A 49 -9.91 3.82 -3.41
C ARG A 49 -9.28 3.18 -2.18
N TYR A 50 -8.03 3.55 -1.86
CA TYR A 50 -7.38 3.17 -0.61
C TYR A 50 -8.22 3.57 0.61
N SER A 51 -8.76 4.79 0.63
CA SER A 51 -9.57 5.28 1.76
C SER A 51 -10.89 4.55 1.91
N GLU A 52 -11.53 4.13 0.81
CA GLU A 52 -12.73 3.30 0.84
C GLU A 52 -12.43 1.91 1.43
N LEU A 53 -11.41 1.23 0.92
CA LEU A 53 -10.97 -0.08 1.43
C LEU A 53 -10.62 -0.03 2.92
N HIS A 54 -9.91 1.01 3.35
CA HIS A 54 -9.54 1.17 4.75
C HIS A 54 -10.74 1.46 5.67
N GLN A 55 -11.79 2.11 5.16
CA GLN A 55 -13.05 2.29 5.90
C GLN A 55 -13.85 0.98 5.99
N GLU A 56 -13.81 0.16 4.94
CA GLU A 56 -14.49 -1.14 4.89
C GLU A 56 -13.84 -2.17 5.82
N ASP A 57 -12.51 -2.25 5.82
CA ASP A 57 -11.76 -3.17 6.67
C ASP A 57 -10.43 -2.56 7.14
N PRO A 58 -10.40 -1.87 8.29
CA PRO A 58 -9.19 -1.22 8.79
C PRO A 58 -8.13 -2.20 9.29
N HIS A 59 -8.46 -3.49 9.47
CA HIS A 59 -7.51 -4.50 9.95
C HIS A 59 -6.58 -5.02 8.85
N ARG A 60 -6.95 -4.83 7.58
CA ARG A 60 -6.13 -5.23 6.44
C ARG A 60 -5.07 -4.18 6.12
N GLU A 61 -3.91 -4.66 5.69
CA GLU A 61 -2.73 -3.83 5.45
C GLU A 61 -2.76 -3.26 4.02
N TYR A 62 -3.72 -2.37 3.75
CA TYR A 62 -3.80 -1.67 2.48
C TYR A 62 -2.74 -0.59 2.34
N CYS A 63 -2.26 -0.38 1.12
CA CYS A 63 -1.32 0.67 0.73
C CYS A 63 -1.61 1.14 -0.70
N PHE A 64 -1.05 2.28 -1.10
CA PHE A 64 -1.01 2.68 -2.50
C PHE A 64 0.34 3.32 -2.86
N PHE A 65 0.86 2.99 -4.03
CA PHE A 65 2.18 3.42 -4.49
C PHE A 65 2.17 3.68 -5.99
N HIS A 66 2.99 4.61 -6.45
CA HIS A 66 3.27 4.77 -7.88
C HIS A 66 4.37 3.77 -8.29
N THR A 67 4.21 3.11 -9.43
CA THR A 67 5.13 2.05 -9.89
C THR A 67 6.49 2.57 -10.35
N SER A 68 6.70 3.89 -10.41
CA SER A 68 8.04 4.47 -10.58
C SER A 68 8.96 4.31 -9.36
N ARG A 69 8.43 3.91 -8.19
CA ARG A 69 9.26 3.67 -7.01
C ARG A 69 10.13 2.43 -7.18
N SER A 70 11.40 2.55 -6.79
CA SER A 70 12.33 1.41 -6.75
C SER A 70 11.86 0.32 -5.78
N GLU A 71 11.34 0.73 -4.63
CA GLU A 71 10.92 -0.13 -3.52
C GLU A 71 9.62 0.38 -2.85
N VAL A 72 8.93 -0.54 -2.19
CA VAL A 72 7.71 -0.27 -1.42
C VAL A 72 7.97 -0.42 0.07
N VAL A 73 8.23 0.73 0.69
CA VAL A 73 8.45 0.87 2.13
C VAL A 73 7.44 1.85 2.70
N ALA A 74 6.73 1.41 3.73
CA ALA A 74 5.84 2.25 4.53
C ALA A 74 6.51 2.57 5.87
N ARG A 75 6.30 3.76 6.42
CA ARG A 75 6.66 4.04 7.82
C ARG A 75 5.66 3.31 8.71
N GLU A 76 6.10 2.66 9.79
CA GLU A 76 5.22 1.85 10.66
C GLU A 76 4.00 2.61 11.19
N ARG A 77 4.11 3.94 11.37
CA ARG A 77 2.99 4.80 11.80
C ARG A 77 1.81 4.85 10.80
N TYR A 78 2.02 4.44 9.55
CA TYR A 78 1.02 4.49 8.48
C TYR A 78 0.49 3.10 8.10
N VAL A 79 0.97 2.05 8.77
CA VAL A 79 0.60 0.66 8.50
C VAL A 79 -0.46 0.26 9.52
N GLY A 80 -1.74 0.43 9.17
CA GLY A 80 -2.89 -0.25 9.80
C GLY A 80 -3.14 -0.06 11.31
N ILE A 81 -2.29 0.63 12.06
CA ILE A 81 -2.44 0.81 13.50
C ILE A 81 -2.44 2.30 13.79
N ARG A 82 -3.63 2.91 13.69
CA ARG A 82 -3.89 4.11 14.46
C ARG A 82 -4.21 3.62 15.87
N THR A 83 -3.21 3.69 16.76
CA THR A 83 -3.51 3.73 18.19
C THR A 83 -4.59 4.79 18.37
N TRP A 84 -5.75 4.38 18.87
CA TRP A 84 -6.85 5.26 19.23
C TRP A 84 -6.29 6.38 20.11
N ILE A 85 -6.30 7.62 19.63
CA ILE A 85 -6.25 8.79 20.50
C ILE A 85 -7.68 9.32 20.51
N PRO A 86 -8.48 9.07 21.57
CA PRO A 86 -9.71 9.82 21.75
C PRO A 86 -9.34 11.29 21.97
N LEU A 87 -10.03 12.18 21.26
CA LEU A 87 -10.05 13.60 21.59
C LEU A 87 -10.74 13.81 22.93
#